data_AF-A0A2V9STQ0-F1
#
_entry.id   AF-A0A2V9STQ0-F1
#
_cell.length_a   1.000
_cell.length_b   1.000
_cell.length_c   1.000
_cell.angle_alpha   90.00
_cell.angle_beta   90.00
_cell.angle_gamma   90.00
#
_symmetry.space_group_name_H-M   'P 1'
#
loop_
_entity.id
_entity.type
_entity.pdbx_description
1 polymer ?
#
loop_
_entity_poly.entity_id
_entity_poly.type
_entity_poly.pdbx_seq_one_letter_code
_entity_poly.pdbx_strand_id
1 'polypeptide(L)'
;MLRNLDWLHDLDMQYDASTFDTDPFEPQPQGRHTIFPFWVPRPTGSSSNGQHSAINSSSRGYVELPYTLPQDFTLFVVLEEKTPEIWLRKLDWIAQHGGMALVDVHPDYLYFDDAIIGPREYPVTHYKSFLDYVSRQYDGAYWNATPRQVAEFCARMTKAATATQD
;
A
#
# COMPACT_ATOMS: atom_id res chain seq x y z
N MET A 1 2.08 -9.50 8.81
CA MET A 1 1.34 -8.38 9.41
C MET A 1 -0.05 -8.83 9.86
N LEU A 2 -0.36 -8.69 11.16
CA LEU A 2 -1.72 -8.80 11.67
C LEU A 2 -2.43 -7.47 11.43
N ARG A 3 -3.62 -7.47 10.83
CA ARG A 3 -4.39 -6.25 10.60
C ARG A 3 -5.77 -6.33 11.26
N ASN A 4 -6.18 -5.21 11.85
CA ASN A 4 -7.54 -5.00 12.33
C ASN A 4 -7.94 -3.56 12.00
N LEU A 5 -8.68 -3.38 10.91
CA LEU A 5 -9.04 -2.07 10.39
C LEU A 5 -9.95 -1.30 11.36
N ASP A 6 -10.77 -2.01 12.14
CA ASP A 6 -11.68 -1.37 13.08
C ASP A 6 -10.94 -0.67 14.22
N TRP A 7 -9.83 -1.27 14.68
CA TRP A 7 -9.00 -0.70 15.75
C TRP A 7 -8.30 0.59 15.33
N LEU A 8 -7.97 0.73 14.04
CA LEU A 8 -7.25 1.90 13.52
C LEU A 8 -8.11 3.17 13.55
N HIS A 9 -9.43 3.05 13.66
CA HIS A 9 -10.31 4.22 13.82
C HIS A 9 -10.08 5.01 15.12
N ASP A 10 -9.52 4.38 16.16
CA ASP A 10 -9.25 5.08 17.42
C ASP A 10 -7.98 5.96 17.36
N LEU A 11 -7.16 5.83 16.32
CA LEU A 11 -5.94 6.62 16.12
C LEU A 11 -6.17 7.95 15.37
N ASP A 12 -7.40 8.21 14.91
CA ASP A 12 -7.78 9.41 14.12
C ASP A 12 -6.82 9.68 12.94
N MET A 13 -6.41 8.60 12.26
CA MET A 13 -5.49 8.65 11.13
C MET A 13 -6.20 8.92 9.80
N GLN A 14 -5.47 9.52 8.84
CA GLN A 14 -6.00 9.80 7.51
C GLN A 14 -5.89 8.61 6.56
N TYR A 15 -4.88 7.76 6.75
CA TYR A 15 -4.65 6.57 5.94
C TYR A 15 -3.83 5.54 6.66
N ASP A 16 -3.98 4.28 6.24
CA ASP A 16 -3.19 3.11 6.63
C ASP A 16 -2.65 2.40 5.38
N ALA A 17 -1.64 1.55 5.56
CA ALA A 17 -1.09 0.69 4.51
C ALA A 17 -0.80 -0.73 5.02
N SER A 18 -1.68 -1.28 5.87
CA SER A 18 -1.47 -2.59 6.50
C SER A 18 -2.13 -3.76 5.75
N THR A 19 -2.66 -3.49 4.55
CA THR A 19 -3.30 -4.49 3.67
C THR A 19 -2.52 -4.74 2.39
N PHE A 20 -2.97 -5.74 1.64
CA PHE A 20 -2.38 -6.19 0.40
C PHE A 20 -3.45 -6.31 -0.68
N ASP A 21 -3.10 -6.10 -1.94
CA ASP A 21 -3.98 -6.48 -3.06
C ASP A 21 -4.19 -8.01 -3.04
N THR A 22 -3.08 -8.73 -2.91
CA THR A 22 -2.91 -10.17 -2.82
C THR A 22 -1.63 -10.45 -2.03
N ASP A 23 -1.69 -11.29 -0.99
CA ASP A 23 -0.47 -11.87 -0.40
C ASP A 23 -0.79 -13.20 0.30
N PRO A 24 -0.44 -14.34 -0.30
CA PRO A 24 -0.72 -15.65 0.29
C PRO A 24 0.30 -16.06 1.37
N PHE A 25 1.40 -15.32 1.54
CA PHE A 25 2.50 -15.68 2.44
C PHE A 25 2.39 -14.99 3.81
N GLU A 26 1.56 -13.96 3.92
CA GLU A 26 1.28 -13.29 5.19
C GLU A 26 0.47 -14.18 6.15
N PRO A 27 0.66 -14.05 7.49
CA PRO A 27 -0.13 -14.81 8.47
C PRO A 27 -1.64 -14.65 8.32
N GLN A 28 -2.08 -13.51 7.78
CA GLN A 28 -3.46 -13.28 7.33
C GLN A 28 -3.49 -13.18 5.79
N PRO A 29 -3.66 -14.30 5.06
CA PRO A 29 -3.44 -14.37 3.62
C PRO A 29 -4.57 -13.75 2.77
N GLN A 30 -5.56 -13.13 3.41
CA GLN A 30 -6.70 -12.52 2.71
C GLN A 30 -6.34 -11.16 2.11
N GLY A 31 -6.08 -11.09 0.81
CA GLY A 31 -5.94 -9.82 0.09
C GLY A 31 -7.25 -9.00 0.08
N ARG A 32 -7.14 -7.73 -0.32
CA ARG A 32 -8.28 -6.83 -0.55
C ARG A 32 -8.82 -6.93 -1.96
N HIS A 33 -8.17 -7.70 -2.84
CA HIS A 33 -8.57 -7.94 -4.23
C HIS A 33 -8.76 -6.64 -5.03
N THR A 34 -7.97 -5.61 -4.70
CA THR A 34 -7.96 -4.32 -5.38
C THR A 34 -6.54 -3.78 -5.43
N ILE A 35 -6.20 -3.16 -6.57
CA ILE A 35 -4.96 -2.39 -6.77
C ILE A 35 -5.17 -0.88 -6.59
N PHE A 36 -6.34 -0.49 -6.09
CA PHE A 36 -6.71 0.88 -5.84
C PHE A 36 -6.85 1.13 -4.34
N PRO A 37 -6.45 2.33 -3.87
CA PRO A 37 -6.85 2.82 -2.55
C PRO A 37 -8.36 2.72 -2.36
N PHE A 38 -8.79 2.45 -1.13
CA PHE A 38 -10.21 2.37 -0.82
C PHE A 38 -10.54 2.99 0.55
N TRP A 39 -11.77 3.43 0.71
CA TRP A 39 -12.24 4.00 1.96
C TRP A 39 -12.60 2.91 2.96
N VAL A 40 -12.11 3.04 4.19
CA VAL A 40 -12.52 2.22 5.35
C VAL A 40 -13.48 3.04 6.20
N PRO A 41 -14.80 2.80 6.10
CA PRO A 41 -15.77 3.52 6.90
C PRO A 41 -15.72 3.04 8.35
N ARG A 42 -15.86 3.97 9.30
CA ARG A 42 -16.01 3.62 10.71
C ARG A 42 -17.30 2.80 10.89
N PRO A 43 -17.27 1.64 11.59
CA PRO A 43 -18.47 0.87 11.87
C PRO A 43 -19.54 1.69 12.60
N THR A 44 -20.80 1.58 12.16
CA THR A 44 -21.95 2.21 12.80
C THR A 44 -22.27 1.51 14.11
N GLY A 45 -21.68 1.98 15.21
CA GLY A 45 -21.92 1.43 16.56
C GLY A 45 -20.69 1.42 17.46
N SER A 46 -19.49 1.65 16.92
CA SER A 46 -18.25 1.76 17.69
C SER A 46 -18.11 3.16 18.30
N SER A 47 -18.98 3.46 19.26
CA SER A 47 -18.84 4.62 20.14
C SER A 47 -17.85 4.28 21.24
N SER A 48 -16.56 4.58 21.04
CA SER A 48 -15.65 4.75 22.16
C SER A 48 -16.14 5.96 22.97
N ASN A 49 -16.75 5.68 24.12
CA ASN A 49 -17.23 6.63 25.14
C ASN A 49 -18.49 7.45 24.81
N GLY A 50 -19.67 6.83 24.72
CA GLY A 50 -20.98 7.37 25.17
C GLY A 50 -21.42 8.79 24.73
N GLN A 51 -20.67 9.48 23.90
CA GLN A 51 -20.97 10.80 23.39
C GLN A 51 -21.72 10.61 22.10
N HIS A 52 -23.04 10.66 22.23
CA HIS A 52 -23.95 10.90 21.12
C HIS A 52 -23.66 12.28 20.52
N SER A 53 -22.62 12.40 19.69
CA SER A 53 -22.56 13.46 18.70
C SER A 53 -23.25 12.94 17.45
N ALA A 54 -24.54 13.27 17.33
CA ALA A 54 -25.38 12.99 16.17
C ALA A 54 -25.01 13.87 14.96
N ILE A 55 -23.71 14.04 14.69
CA ILE A 55 -23.20 14.79 13.55
C ILE A 55 -22.39 13.81 12.69
N ASN A 56 -23.07 13.27 11.67
CA ASN A 56 -22.51 12.61 10.48
C ASN A 56 -21.55 11.44 10.72
N SER A 57 -22.02 10.35 11.34
CA SER A 57 -21.26 9.09 11.46
C SER A 57 -20.85 8.47 10.12
N SER A 58 -21.56 8.74 9.02
CA SER A 58 -21.24 8.31 7.66
C SER A 58 -19.99 8.97 7.07
N SER A 59 -19.45 10.02 7.70
CA SER A 59 -18.31 10.79 7.18
C SER A 59 -16.95 10.41 7.79
N ARG A 60 -16.93 9.56 8.82
CA ARG A 60 -15.71 9.20 9.56
C ARG A 60 -15.13 7.88 9.04
N GLY A 61 -13.84 7.89 8.74
CA GLY A 61 -13.09 6.77 8.16
C GLY A 61 -11.71 7.24 7.73
N TYR A 62 -10.97 6.35 7.10
CA TYR A 62 -9.62 6.63 6.58
C TYR A 62 -9.42 5.91 5.24
N VAL A 63 -8.37 6.28 4.51
CA VAL A 63 -8.02 5.62 3.24
C VAL A 63 -7.06 4.47 3.50
N GLU A 64 -7.38 3.28 3.03
CA GLU A 64 -6.45 2.15 3.00
C GLU A 64 -5.66 2.17 1.69
N LEU A 65 -4.34 2.02 1.79
CA LEU A 65 -3.41 1.92 0.68
C LEU A 65 -2.84 0.48 0.64
N PRO A 66 -3.44 -0.45 -0.12
CA PRO A 66 -2.93 -1.81 -0.15
C PRO A 66 -1.54 -1.83 -0.78
N TYR A 67 -0.61 -2.60 -0.22
CA TYR A 67 0.59 -2.99 -0.94
C TYR A 67 0.17 -3.74 -2.20
N THR A 68 0.67 -3.28 -3.34
CA THR A 68 0.32 -3.85 -4.65
C THR A 68 1.50 -4.53 -5.31
N LEU A 69 2.73 -4.38 -4.80
CA LEU A 69 3.85 -5.26 -5.13
C LEU A 69 4.16 -6.22 -3.96
N PRO A 70 4.61 -7.45 -4.23
CA PRO A 70 5.07 -8.34 -3.17
C PRO A 70 6.20 -7.69 -2.36
N GLN A 71 6.30 -8.00 -1.06
CA GLN A 71 7.35 -7.43 -0.21
C GLN A 71 8.74 -7.93 -0.60
N ASP A 72 9.74 -7.08 -0.35
CA ASP A 72 11.15 -7.36 -0.58
C ASP A 72 11.66 -8.56 0.22
N PHE A 73 11.32 -8.67 1.50
CA PHE A 73 11.76 -9.76 2.36
C PHE A 73 11.31 -11.12 1.82
N THR A 74 10.03 -11.23 1.48
CA THR A 74 9.46 -12.47 0.96
C THR A 74 10.12 -12.85 -0.36
N LEU A 75 10.27 -11.90 -1.29
CA LEU A 75 10.86 -12.19 -2.60
C LEU A 75 12.34 -12.54 -2.51
N PHE A 76 13.14 -11.69 -1.86
CA PHE A 76 14.60 -11.75 -2.01
C PHE A 76 15.31 -12.44 -0.87
N VAL A 77 14.69 -12.53 0.32
CA VAL A 77 15.29 -13.21 1.47
C VAL A 77 14.71 -14.61 1.67
N VAL A 78 13.39 -14.77 1.56
CA VAL A 78 12.74 -16.08 1.77
C VAL A 78 12.75 -16.93 0.51
N LEU A 79 12.29 -16.38 -0.62
CA LEU A 79 12.24 -17.08 -1.90
C LEU A 79 13.55 -16.97 -2.69
N GLU A 80 14.48 -16.14 -2.22
CA GLU A 80 15.80 -15.92 -2.79
C GLU A 80 15.81 -15.59 -4.30
N GLU A 81 14.78 -14.89 -4.78
CA GLU A 81 14.71 -14.41 -6.16
C GLU A 81 15.99 -13.64 -6.51
N LYS A 82 16.57 -13.92 -7.69
CA LYS A 82 17.88 -13.37 -8.06
C LYS A 82 17.80 -12.05 -8.82
N THR A 83 16.59 -11.64 -9.19
CA THR A 83 16.34 -10.52 -10.07
C THR A 83 14.98 -9.87 -9.77
N PRO A 84 14.76 -8.57 -10.07
CA PRO A 84 13.52 -7.86 -9.74
C PRO A 84 12.33 -8.19 -10.68
N GLU A 85 12.42 -9.21 -11.52
CA GLU A 85 11.50 -9.47 -12.64
C GLU A 85 10.05 -9.65 -12.21
N ILE A 86 9.82 -10.19 -11.01
CA ILE A 86 8.47 -10.32 -10.45
C ILE A 86 7.87 -8.94 -10.17
N TRP A 87 8.64 -8.01 -9.59
CA TRP A 87 8.21 -6.63 -9.40
C TRP A 87 7.93 -5.94 -10.74
N LEU A 88 8.84 -6.07 -11.71
CA LEU A 88 8.69 -5.42 -13.03
C LEU A 88 7.45 -5.91 -13.77
N ARG A 89 7.21 -7.22 -13.81
CA ARG A 89 6.03 -7.80 -14.46
C ARG A 89 4.73 -7.37 -13.80
N LYS A 90 4.69 -7.30 -12.46
CA LYS A 90 3.49 -6.87 -11.76
C LYS A 90 3.25 -5.37 -11.93
N LEU A 91 4.31 -4.56 -11.96
CA LEU A 91 4.22 -3.13 -12.30
C LEU A 91 3.59 -2.92 -13.68
N ASP A 92 4.05 -3.64 -14.70
CA ASP A 92 3.49 -3.54 -16.06
C ASP A 92 2.00 -3.88 -16.08
N TRP A 93 1.62 -4.93 -15.35
CA TRP A 93 0.23 -5.30 -15.22
C TRP A 93 -0.59 -4.21 -14.50
N ILE A 94 -0.08 -3.63 -13.40
CA ILE A 94 -0.74 -2.53 -12.69
C ILE A 94 -0.93 -1.31 -13.59
N ALA A 95 0.11 -0.93 -14.34
CA ALA A 95 0.07 0.21 -15.26
C ALA A 95 -0.98 0.02 -16.36
N GLN A 96 -1.09 -1.19 -16.93
CA GLN A 96 -2.14 -1.53 -17.91
C GLN A 96 -3.57 -1.35 -17.35
N HIS A 97 -3.75 -1.43 -16.04
CA HIS A 97 -5.05 -1.31 -15.37
C HIS A 97 -5.22 0.04 -14.64
N GLY A 98 -4.23 0.95 -14.72
CA GLY A 98 -4.27 2.26 -14.09
C GLY A 98 -4.24 2.23 -12.55
N GLY A 99 -3.76 1.15 -11.95
CA GLY A 99 -3.72 0.98 -10.49
C GLY A 99 -2.59 1.74 -9.80
N MET A 100 -2.59 1.71 -8.46
CA MET A 100 -1.49 2.21 -7.64
C MET A 100 -0.38 1.17 -7.57
N ALA A 101 0.86 1.57 -7.82
CA ALA A 101 2.04 0.77 -7.49
C ALA A 101 2.56 1.19 -6.11
N LEU A 102 2.46 0.29 -5.13
CA LEU A 102 2.99 0.48 -3.78
C LEU A 102 3.84 -0.73 -3.41
N VAL A 103 5.12 -0.48 -3.13
CA VAL A 103 6.12 -1.47 -2.74
C VAL A 103 6.67 -1.10 -1.38
N ASP A 104 6.81 -2.10 -0.50
CA ASP A 104 7.47 -1.95 0.79
C ASP A 104 8.89 -2.50 0.71
N VAL A 105 9.84 -1.72 1.20
CA VAL A 105 11.27 -2.02 1.13
C VAL A 105 11.91 -1.67 2.47
N HIS A 106 12.72 -2.58 2.98
CA HIS A 106 13.35 -2.47 4.27
C HIS A 106 14.87 -2.28 4.11
N PRO A 107 15.44 -1.22 4.70
CA PRO A 107 16.88 -1.01 4.66
C PRO A 107 17.65 -2.16 5.34
N ASP A 108 17.05 -2.85 6.30
CA ASP A 108 17.60 -3.98 7.03
C ASP A 108 17.92 -5.20 6.16
N TYR A 109 17.29 -5.31 4.99
CA TYR A 109 17.51 -6.42 4.04
C TYR A 109 18.34 -5.99 2.84
N LEU A 110 18.81 -4.75 2.79
CA LEU A 110 19.55 -4.22 1.66
C LEU A 110 21.05 -4.18 1.97
N TYR A 111 21.85 -4.75 1.08
CA TYR A 111 23.28 -4.44 1.05
C TYR A 111 23.61 -3.51 -0.12
N PHE A 112 24.44 -2.52 0.16
CA PHE A 112 25.02 -1.61 -0.81
C PHE A 112 26.40 -2.11 -1.21
N ASP A 113 26.92 -1.66 -2.36
CA ASP A 113 28.22 -2.10 -2.89
C ASP A 113 29.32 -2.06 -1.81
N ASP A 114 30.25 -3.02 -1.88
CA ASP A 114 31.38 -3.19 -0.94
C ASP A 114 31.03 -3.54 0.52
N ALA A 115 29.80 -3.95 0.82
CA ALA A 115 29.39 -4.40 2.16
C ALA A 115 29.72 -5.89 2.44
N ILE A 116 29.94 -6.21 3.72
CA ILE A 116 29.94 -7.61 4.20
C ILE A 116 28.49 -8.10 4.16
N ILE A 117 28.22 -9.08 3.31
CA ILE A 117 26.86 -9.59 3.06
C ILE A 117 26.35 -10.33 4.31
N GLY A 118 25.28 -9.81 4.90
CA GLY A 118 24.51 -10.47 5.94
C GLY A 118 23.67 -11.64 5.40
N PRO A 119 23.32 -12.62 6.23
CA PRO A 119 22.60 -13.83 5.80
C PRO A 119 21.13 -13.58 5.39
N ARG A 120 20.63 -12.34 5.51
CA ARG A 120 19.24 -11.95 5.22
C ARG A 120 19.18 -10.67 4.39
N GLU A 121 20.21 -10.46 3.58
CA GLU A 121 20.33 -9.28 2.75
C GLU A 121 20.31 -9.64 1.26
N TYR A 122 19.84 -8.71 0.43
CA TYR A 122 19.82 -8.80 -1.02
C TYR A 122 20.40 -7.51 -1.63
N PRO A 123 20.90 -7.55 -2.88
CA PRO A 123 21.57 -6.40 -3.45
C PRO A 123 20.60 -5.25 -3.71
N VAL A 124 21.01 -4.04 -3.33
CA VAL A 124 20.27 -2.80 -3.62
C VAL A 124 20.01 -2.59 -5.12
N THR A 125 20.78 -3.26 -5.98
CA THR A 125 20.58 -3.21 -7.44
C THR A 125 19.20 -3.68 -7.85
N HIS A 126 18.52 -4.57 -7.12
CA HIS A 126 17.14 -4.97 -7.43
C HIS A 126 16.17 -3.79 -7.30
N TYR A 127 16.26 -3.06 -6.19
CA TYR A 127 15.43 -1.86 -5.97
C TYR A 127 15.81 -0.74 -6.94
N LYS A 128 17.10 -0.51 -7.19
CA LYS A 128 17.57 0.47 -8.18
C LYS A 128 17.05 0.15 -9.58
N SER A 129 17.13 -1.11 -10.02
CA SER A 129 16.59 -1.55 -11.31
C SER A 129 15.09 -1.35 -11.42
N PHE A 130 14.33 -1.56 -10.34
CA PHE A 130 12.90 -1.24 -10.30
C PHE A 130 12.65 0.27 -10.52
N LEU A 131 13.34 1.14 -9.79
CA LEU A 131 13.19 2.60 -9.93
C LEU A 131 13.62 3.10 -11.32
N ASP A 132 14.74 2.60 -11.84
CA ASP A 132 15.23 2.91 -13.19
C ASP A 132 14.20 2.48 -14.25
N TYR A 133 13.57 1.32 -14.08
CA TYR A 133 12.53 0.83 -14.98
C TYR A 133 11.28 1.71 -14.95
N VAL A 134 10.77 2.05 -13.75
CA VAL A 134 9.63 2.98 -13.58
C VAL A 134 9.93 4.31 -14.29
N SER A 135 11.09 4.90 -14.00
CA SER A 135 11.46 6.21 -14.54
C SER A 135 11.62 6.20 -16.06
N ARG A 136 12.12 5.12 -16.66
CA ARG A 136 12.36 5.05 -18.11
C ARG A 136 11.13 4.66 -18.91
N GLN A 137 10.36 3.68 -18.42
CA GLN A 137 9.24 3.12 -19.17
C GLN A 137 7.96 3.92 -19.02
N TYR A 138 7.78 4.57 -17.89
CA TYR A 138 6.55 5.27 -17.56
C TYR A 138 6.75 6.79 -17.45
N ASP A 139 7.83 7.36 -17.98
CA ASP A 139 8.08 8.80 -17.90
C ASP A 139 6.86 9.62 -18.36
N GLY A 140 6.46 10.61 -17.55
CA GLY A 140 5.26 11.42 -17.77
C GLY A 140 3.91 10.68 -17.64
N ALA A 141 3.89 9.38 -17.34
CA ALA A 141 2.68 8.55 -17.28
C ALA A 141 2.33 8.05 -15.86
N TYR A 142 3.04 8.49 -14.82
CA TYR A 142 2.74 8.17 -13.42
C TYR A 142 2.73 9.41 -12.53
N TRP A 143 2.01 9.30 -11.42
CA TRP A 143 2.04 10.29 -10.34
C TRP A 143 2.86 9.75 -9.18
N ASN A 144 4.07 10.29 -9.00
CA ASN A 144 4.94 9.95 -7.87
C ASN A 144 4.57 10.79 -6.63
N ALA A 145 3.64 10.30 -5.82
CA ALA A 145 3.16 11.00 -4.63
C ALA A 145 3.51 10.25 -3.34
N THR A 146 3.56 11.01 -2.26
CA THR A 146 3.60 10.43 -0.92
C THR A 146 2.27 9.73 -0.59
N PRO A 147 2.28 8.71 0.29
CA PRO A 147 1.04 8.06 0.77
C PRO A 147 -0.02 9.05 1.26
N ARG A 148 0.39 10.11 1.98
CA ARG A 148 -0.50 11.17 2.44
C ARG A 148 -1.22 11.88 1.29
N GLN A 149 -0.48 12.27 0.25
CA GLN A 149 -1.07 12.97 -0.90
C GLN A 149 -2.07 12.08 -1.65
N VAL A 150 -1.75 10.79 -1.80
CA VAL A 150 -2.69 9.82 -2.39
C VAL A 150 -3.95 9.71 -1.55
N ALA A 151 -3.82 9.58 -0.23
CA ALA A 151 -4.95 9.51 0.68
C ALA A 151 -5.84 10.77 0.64
N GLU A 152 -5.24 11.97 0.68
CA GLU A 152 -5.96 13.24 0.56
C GLU A 152 -6.70 13.36 -0.78
N PHE A 153 -6.09 12.88 -1.87
CA PHE A 153 -6.74 12.82 -3.17
C PHE A 153 -7.95 11.88 -3.15
N CYS A 154 -7.78 10.64 -2.68
CA CYS A 154 -8.86 9.65 -2.60
C CYS A 154 -10.01 10.10 -1.71
N ALA A 155 -9.72 10.65 -0.53
CA ALA A 155 -10.74 11.15 0.39
C ALA A 155 -11.58 12.28 -0.22
N ARG A 156 -10.98 13.17 -1.02
CA ARG A 156 -11.73 14.20 -1.76
C ARG A 156 -12.63 13.60 -2.83
N MET A 157 -12.14 12.62 -3.58
CA MET A 157 -12.90 11.97 -4.64
C MET A 157 -14.10 11.18 -4.08
N THR A 158 -13.93 10.48 -2.96
CA THR A 158 -15.03 9.78 -2.28
C THR A 158 -16.13 10.75 -1.83
N LYS A 159 -15.76 11.88 -1.22
CA LYS A 159 -16.73 12.92 -0.80
C LYS A 159 -17.47 13.55 -1.97
N ALA A 160 -16.77 13.80 -3.08
CA ALA A 160 -17.37 14.34 -4.29
C ALA A 160 -18.39 13.36 -4.90
N ALA A 161 -18.06 12.06 -4.95
CA ALA A 161 -18.95 11.04 -5.48
C ALA A 161 -20.25 10.89 -4.67
N THR A 162 -20.18 11.02 -3.33
CA THR A 162 -21.37 11.00 -2.48
C THR A 162 -22.22 12.25 -2.63
N ALA A 163 -21.62 13.43 -2.84
CA ALA A 163 -22.34 14.70 -3.00
C ALA A 163 -23.12 14.80 -4.32
N THR A 164 -22.76 14.04 -5.35
CA THR A 164 -23.47 13.99 -6.63
C THR A 164 -24.66 13.02 -6.67
N GLN A 165 -24.92 12.29 -5.59
CA GLN A 165 -26.02 11.33 -5.48
C GLN A 165 -27.23 11.86 -4.68
N ASP A 166 -27.11 13.06 -4.10
CA ASP A 166 -28.17 13.80 -3.40
C ASP A 166 -28.74 14.92 -4.29
#